data_AF-A0A6F8T6I8-F1
#
_entry.id   AF-A0A6F8T6I8-F1
#
_cell.length_a   1.000
_cell.length_b   1.000
_cell.length_c   1.000
_cell.angle_alpha   90.00
_cell.angle_beta   90.00
_cell.angle_gamma   90.00
#
_symmetry.space_group_name_H-M   'P 1'
#
loop_
_entity.id
_entity.type
_entity.pdbx_description
1 polymer ?
#
loop_
_entity_poly.entity_id
_entity_poly.type
_entity_poly.pdbx_seq_one_letter_code
_entity_poly.pdbx_strand_id
1 'polypeptide(L)'
;MNFDLTDSNYQKLVLDGPFSLDQVQRINRNPKNLAALEKLLFPFRHGCEITFLDHLTNSGITVEHLVTILGDKGGSKNLDALKTLFLPFPQDRETTHFSLLTNAGFTCDHLAKILKFTGGSKNLNALTKLLLPSELDREMTYLSQLTQAGFSCEHLVSIVGQHVGYKSLNSLKDLLQSYSQDSESTYLNLFADAGFNCEHLVRLLKHAHGNLSLEALRDLLLPLTQDSESTYFTRLNNEGFTRELIWVRMSGTKLRKNKSYSSIIYS
;
A
#
# COMPACT_ATOMS: atom_id res chain seq x y z
N MET A 1 -16.07 15.16 -27.30
CA MET A 1 -17.13 15.97 -26.69
C MET A 1 -16.69 17.42 -26.80
N ASN A 2 -17.49 18.28 -27.42
CA ASN A 2 -17.26 19.72 -27.41
C ASN A 2 -17.58 20.23 -26.00
N PHE A 3 -16.62 20.90 -25.38
CA PHE A 3 -16.78 21.50 -24.06
C PHE A 3 -17.54 22.81 -24.19
N ASP A 4 -18.54 23.01 -23.35
CA ASP A 4 -19.19 24.30 -23.22
C ASP A 4 -18.32 25.18 -22.30
N LEU A 5 -17.58 26.10 -22.92
CA LEU A 5 -16.72 27.08 -22.23
C LEU A 5 -17.51 28.10 -21.39
N THR A 6 -18.84 28.02 -21.40
CA THR A 6 -19.71 28.87 -20.57
C THR A 6 -20.01 28.26 -19.19
N ASP A 7 -19.59 27.02 -18.92
CA ASP A 7 -19.69 26.44 -17.58
C ASP A 7 -18.75 27.17 -16.60
N SER A 8 -19.35 27.88 -15.64
CA SER A 8 -18.63 28.69 -14.65
C SER A 8 -17.60 27.91 -13.83
N ASN A 9 -17.77 26.61 -13.63
CA ASN A 9 -16.79 25.78 -12.92
C ASN A 9 -15.58 25.47 -13.82
N TYR A 10 -15.80 25.27 -15.12
CA TYR A 10 -14.73 25.13 -16.11
C TYR A 10 -13.88 26.39 -16.21
N GLN A 11 -14.51 27.56 -16.23
CA GLN A 11 -13.80 28.84 -16.21
C GLN A 11 -12.96 28.97 -14.94
N LYS A 12 -13.50 28.65 -13.77
CA LYS A 12 -12.74 28.72 -12.51
C LYS A 12 -11.60 27.72 -12.39
N LEU A 13 -11.69 26.55 -13.01
CA LEU A 13 -10.62 25.55 -12.98
C LEU A 13 -9.50 25.85 -13.98
N VAL A 14 -9.84 26.41 -15.14
CA VAL A 14 -8.93 26.55 -16.29
C VAL A 14 -8.48 27.99 -16.54
N LEU A 15 -9.41 28.96 -16.51
CA LEU A 15 -9.09 30.36 -16.79
C LEU A 15 -8.58 31.08 -15.54
N ASP A 16 -9.28 30.88 -14.41
CA ASP A 16 -8.93 31.49 -13.12
C ASP A 16 -8.19 30.53 -12.18
N GLY A 17 -8.05 29.27 -12.59
CA GLY A 17 -7.53 28.18 -11.76
C GLY A 17 -6.18 27.64 -12.23
N PRO A 18 -5.56 26.74 -11.45
CA PRO A 18 -4.21 26.28 -11.72
C PRO A 18 -4.13 25.11 -12.71
N PHE A 19 -5.25 24.69 -13.32
CA PHE A 19 -5.28 23.55 -14.24
C PHE A 19 -5.26 24.02 -15.70
N SER A 20 -4.48 23.35 -16.54
CA SER A 20 -4.56 23.51 -17.99
C SER A 20 -5.83 22.85 -18.56
N LEU A 21 -6.24 23.30 -19.75
CA LEU A 21 -7.37 22.70 -20.46
C LEU A 21 -7.18 21.20 -20.68
N ASP A 22 -5.99 20.75 -21.10
CA ASP A 22 -5.69 19.33 -21.35
C ASP A 22 -5.84 18.48 -20.07
N GLN A 23 -5.36 18.99 -18.93
CA GLN A 23 -5.50 18.32 -17.64
C GLN A 23 -6.98 18.15 -17.25
N VAL A 24 -7.80 19.20 -17.38
CA VAL A 24 -9.23 19.11 -17.07
C VAL A 24 -9.95 18.18 -18.06
N GLN A 25 -9.57 18.18 -19.34
CA GLN A 25 -10.11 17.24 -20.33
C GLN A 25 -9.76 15.79 -20.00
N ARG A 26 -8.53 15.53 -19.55
CA ARG A 26 -8.10 14.20 -19.10
C ARG A 26 -8.92 13.71 -17.90
N ILE A 27 -9.17 14.58 -16.93
CA ILE A 27 -9.99 14.27 -15.74
C ILE A 27 -11.47 14.05 -16.14
N ASN A 28 -12.01 14.86 -17.05
CA ASN A 28 -13.41 14.77 -17.48
C ASN A 28 -13.73 13.54 -18.36
N ARG A 29 -12.75 12.68 -18.68
CA ARG A 29 -13.04 11.34 -19.21
C ARG A 29 -13.96 10.54 -18.27
N ASN A 30 -14.02 10.92 -17.00
CA ASN A 30 -15.01 10.45 -16.04
C ASN A 30 -15.69 11.66 -15.34
N PRO A 31 -16.99 11.92 -15.58
CA PRO A 31 -17.70 13.05 -14.97
C PRO A 31 -17.66 13.06 -13.44
N LYS A 32 -17.57 11.90 -12.78
CA LYS A 32 -17.45 11.82 -11.32
C LYS A 32 -16.12 12.39 -10.83
N ASN A 33 -15.06 12.27 -11.61
CA ASN A 33 -13.74 12.82 -11.26
C ASN A 33 -13.73 14.33 -11.44
N LEU A 34 -14.35 14.84 -12.51
CA LEU A 34 -14.52 16.29 -12.69
C LEU A 34 -15.33 16.90 -11.54
N ALA A 35 -16.48 16.32 -11.21
CA ALA A 35 -17.29 16.79 -10.07
C ALA A 35 -16.53 16.73 -8.73
N ALA A 36 -15.60 15.78 -8.57
CA ALA A 36 -14.74 15.70 -7.39
C ALA A 36 -13.64 16.77 -7.40
N LEU A 37 -13.10 17.10 -8.57
CA LEU A 37 -12.15 18.21 -8.76
C LEU A 37 -12.78 19.55 -8.42
N GLU A 38 -13.99 19.82 -8.95
CA GLU A 38 -14.75 21.05 -8.68
C GLU A 38 -15.00 21.26 -7.19
N LYS A 39 -15.27 20.17 -6.46
CA LYS A 39 -15.45 20.21 -5.00
C LYS A 39 -14.21 20.66 -4.23
N LEU A 40 -13.02 20.66 -4.84
CA LEU A 40 -11.82 21.21 -4.20
C LEU A 40 -11.83 22.74 -4.15
N LEU A 41 -12.64 23.40 -4.98
CA LEU A 41 -12.81 24.86 -4.98
C LEU A 41 -13.73 25.36 -3.86
N PHE A 42 -14.37 24.44 -3.12
CA PHE A 42 -15.15 24.83 -1.93
C PHE A 42 -14.23 25.11 -0.74
N PRO A 43 -14.68 25.96 0.21
CA PRO A 43 -13.95 26.23 1.45
C PRO A 43 -13.52 24.95 2.16
N PHE A 44 -12.27 24.91 2.62
CA PHE A 44 -11.72 23.75 3.31
C PHE A 44 -12.49 23.43 4.61
N ARG A 45 -12.90 24.46 5.35
CA ARG A 45 -13.76 24.40 6.53
C ARG A 45 -14.76 25.55 6.48
N HIS A 46 -15.90 25.39 7.16
CA HIS A 46 -16.88 26.48 7.28
C HIS A 46 -16.22 27.73 7.89
N GLY A 47 -16.39 28.87 7.23
CA GLY A 47 -15.83 30.16 7.66
C GLY A 47 -14.37 30.39 7.26
N CYS A 48 -13.71 29.46 6.55
CA CYS A 48 -12.39 29.69 5.97
C CYS A 48 -12.48 30.29 4.56
N GLU A 49 -11.63 31.26 4.26
CA GLU A 49 -11.49 31.83 2.91
C GLU A 49 -10.69 30.92 1.97
N ILE A 50 -9.84 30.04 2.52
CA ILE A 50 -9.04 29.10 1.73
C ILE A 50 -9.89 27.90 1.26
N THR A 51 -9.68 27.51 0.01
CA THR A 51 -10.32 26.33 -0.57
C THR A 51 -9.61 25.04 -0.14
N PHE A 52 -10.22 23.89 -0.36
CA PHE A 52 -9.54 22.61 -0.14
C PHE A 52 -8.32 22.46 -1.08
N LEU A 53 -8.40 23.00 -2.30
CA LEU A 53 -7.28 23.04 -3.25
C LEU A 53 -6.08 23.81 -2.69
N ASP A 54 -6.33 24.97 -2.08
CA ASP A 54 -5.28 25.78 -1.43
C ASP A 54 -4.64 25.00 -0.27
N HIS A 55 -5.45 24.32 0.54
CA HIS A 55 -4.93 23.50 1.64
C HIS A 55 -4.03 22.35 1.15
N LEU A 56 -4.43 21.66 0.07
CA LEU A 56 -3.64 20.59 -0.53
C LEU A 56 -2.31 21.11 -1.09
N THR A 57 -2.35 22.22 -1.83
CA THR A 57 -1.15 22.81 -2.43
C THR A 57 -0.18 23.35 -1.39
N ASN A 58 -0.68 24.00 -0.34
CA ASN A 58 0.12 24.43 0.81
C ASN A 58 0.75 23.25 1.58
N SER A 59 0.15 22.06 1.50
CA SER A 59 0.69 20.82 2.08
C SER A 59 1.66 20.08 1.14
N GLY A 60 1.96 20.64 -0.04
CA GLY A 60 2.88 20.05 -1.02
C GLY A 60 2.23 19.15 -2.07
N ILE A 61 0.91 19.01 -2.09
CA ILE A 61 0.19 18.28 -3.14
C ILE A 61 0.06 19.18 -4.36
N THR A 62 0.81 18.88 -5.42
CA THR A 62 0.80 19.66 -6.67
C THR A 62 -0.42 19.36 -7.55
N VAL A 63 -0.67 20.23 -8.52
CA VAL A 63 -1.65 19.99 -9.59
C VAL A 63 -1.39 18.66 -10.31
N GLU A 64 -0.12 18.33 -10.58
CA GLU A 64 0.24 17.06 -11.24
C GLU A 64 -0.10 15.83 -10.40
N HIS A 65 0.03 15.92 -9.07
CA HIS A 65 -0.46 14.86 -8.18
C HIS A 65 -1.97 14.69 -8.33
N LEU A 66 -2.74 15.79 -8.34
CA LEU A 66 -4.20 15.74 -8.47
C LEU A 66 -4.62 15.17 -9.82
N VAL A 67 -3.99 15.59 -10.91
CA VAL A 67 -4.22 15.05 -12.26
C VAL A 67 -3.91 13.55 -12.31
N THR A 68 -2.83 13.13 -11.67
CA THR A 68 -2.45 11.71 -11.57
C THR A 68 -3.50 10.90 -10.81
N ILE A 69 -3.98 11.41 -9.68
CA ILE A 69 -4.98 10.74 -8.83
C ILE A 69 -6.35 10.66 -9.51
N LEU A 70 -6.75 11.74 -10.19
CA LEU A 70 -8.05 11.87 -10.85
C LEU A 70 -8.09 11.33 -12.29
N GLY A 71 -6.94 10.91 -12.84
CA GLY A 71 -6.83 10.48 -14.23
C GLY A 71 -7.41 9.10 -14.55
N ASP A 72 -7.77 8.30 -13.55
CA ASP A 72 -8.31 6.93 -13.72
C ASP A 72 -9.80 6.83 -13.32
N LYS A 73 -10.52 5.79 -13.75
CA LYS A 73 -11.96 5.58 -13.52
C LYS A 73 -12.37 5.61 -12.03
N GLY A 74 -11.45 5.29 -11.12
CA GLY A 74 -11.66 5.37 -9.67
C GLY A 74 -11.25 6.69 -9.01
N GLY A 75 -10.82 7.68 -9.79
CA GLY A 75 -10.13 8.87 -9.32
C GLY A 75 -10.86 9.67 -8.25
N SER A 76 -12.19 9.84 -8.36
CA SER A 76 -12.97 10.54 -7.33
C SER A 76 -12.89 9.86 -5.96
N LYS A 77 -12.94 8.52 -5.92
CA LYS A 77 -12.77 7.75 -4.68
C LYS A 77 -11.34 7.84 -4.13
N ASN A 78 -10.36 7.94 -5.01
CA ASN A 78 -8.96 8.10 -4.63
C ASN A 78 -8.72 9.50 -4.04
N LEU A 79 -9.32 10.54 -4.64
CA LEU A 79 -9.30 11.90 -4.10
C LEU A 79 -10.02 11.96 -2.74
N ASP A 80 -11.21 11.36 -2.61
CA ASP A 80 -11.89 11.30 -1.31
C ASP A 80 -11.01 10.65 -0.24
N ALA A 81 -10.32 9.56 -0.56
CA ALA A 81 -9.36 8.94 0.36
C ALA A 81 -8.18 9.87 0.70
N LEU A 82 -7.62 10.59 -0.27
CA LEU A 82 -6.60 11.62 0.00
C LEU A 82 -7.13 12.68 0.99
N LYS A 83 -8.35 13.19 0.77
CA LYS A 83 -8.97 14.20 1.65
C LYS A 83 -9.08 13.71 3.08
N THR A 84 -9.39 12.42 3.28
CA THR A 84 -9.47 11.84 4.63
C THR A 84 -8.15 11.86 5.40
N LEU A 85 -6.99 11.93 4.70
CA LEU A 85 -5.70 12.01 5.39
C LEU A 85 -5.53 13.32 6.16
N PHE A 86 -6.19 14.40 5.72
CA PHE A 86 -6.10 15.74 6.30
C PHE A 86 -7.16 16.00 7.38
N LEU A 87 -8.02 15.02 7.66
CA LEU A 87 -8.98 15.11 8.74
C LEU A 87 -8.28 14.81 10.07
N PRO A 88 -8.49 15.63 11.11
CA PRO A 88 -7.90 15.38 12.42
C PRO A 88 -8.52 14.13 13.09
N PHE A 89 -7.75 13.49 13.96
CA PHE A 89 -8.30 12.42 14.79
C PHE A 89 -9.34 12.98 15.78
N PRO A 90 -10.39 12.21 16.14
CA PRO A 90 -11.42 12.71 17.06
C PRO A 90 -10.88 13.12 18.44
N GLN A 91 -9.82 12.46 18.90
CA GLN A 91 -9.20 12.65 20.22
C GLN A 91 -8.01 13.62 20.19
N ASP A 92 -7.48 13.92 19.00
CA ASP A 92 -6.35 14.82 18.79
C ASP A 92 -6.63 15.68 17.55
N ARG A 93 -6.91 16.96 17.80
CA ARG A 93 -7.33 17.92 16.77
C ARG A 93 -6.17 18.44 15.91
N GLU A 94 -4.93 18.17 16.29
CA GLU A 94 -3.74 18.63 15.57
C GLU A 94 -3.15 17.51 14.71
N THR A 95 -3.23 16.27 15.18
CA THR A 95 -2.71 15.12 14.44
C THR A 95 -3.68 14.65 13.36
N THR A 96 -3.13 14.38 12.18
CA THR A 96 -3.84 13.83 11.03
C THR A 96 -3.11 12.59 10.52
N HIS A 97 -3.73 11.75 9.70
CA HIS A 97 -2.99 10.65 9.06
C HIS A 97 -1.88 11.20 8.15
N PHE A 98 -2.11 12.36 7.51
CA PHE A 98 -1.10 13.02 6.68
C PHE A 98 0.15 13.35 7.49
N SER A 99 0.01 14.01 8.65
CA SER A 99 1.17 14.38 9.49
C SER A 99 1.92 13.15 10.02
N LEU A 100 1.22 12.08 10.40
CA LEU A 100 1.85 10.83 10.82
C LEU A 100 2.65 10.17 9.69
N LEU A 101 2.08 10.13 8.47
CA LEU A 101 2.77 9.57 7.31
C LEU A 101 4.00 10.42 6.93
N THR A 102 3.90 11.75 6.93
CA THR A 102 5.05 12.61 6.63
C THR A 102 6.15 12.48 7.69
N ASN A 103 5.78 12.37 8.96
CA ASN A 103 6.74 12.13 10.05
C ASN A 103 7.44 10.77 9.92
N ALA A 104 6.76 9.77 9.34
CA ALA A 104 7.34 8.48 8.99
C ALA A 104 8.10 8.48 7.64
N GLY A 105 8.30 9.64 7.02
CA GLY A 105 9.10 9.80 5.80
C GLY A 105 8.35 9.56 4.48
N PHE A 106 7.01 9.51 4.49
CA PHE A 106 6.24 9.45 3.24
C PHE A 106 6.07 10.84 2.62
N THR A 107 6.31 10.95 1.32
CA THR A 107 6.20 12.20 0.56
C THR A 107 4.87 12.30 -0.19
N CYS A 108 4.54 13.50 -0.69
CA CYS A 108 3.39 13.68 -1.58
C CYS A 108 3.50 12.84 -2.87
N ASP A 109 4.71 12.67 -3.41
CA ASP A 109 4.97 11.78 -4.55
C ASP A 109 4.60 10.33 -4.24
N HIS A 110 4.91 9.86 -3.01
CA HIS A 110 4.52 8.53 -2.55
C HIS A 110 3.01 8.37 -2.52
N LEU A 111 2.29 9.35 -1.96
CA LEU A 111 0.84 9.31 -1.90
C LEU A 111 0.22 9.32 -3.31
N ALA A 112 0.72 10.16 -4.21
CA ALA A 112 0.27 10.20 -5.60
C ALA A 112 0.52 8.85 -6.31
N LYS A 113 1.69 8.24 -6.11
CA LYS A 113 2.04 6.92 -6.65
C LYS A 113 1.12 5.81 -6.15
N ILE A 114 0.72 5.85 -4.89
CA ILE A 114 -0.20 4.88 -4.26
C ILE A 114 -1.63 5.04 -4.80
N LEU A 115 -2.05 6.29 -5.01
CA LEU A 115 -3.41 6.64 -5.41
C LEU A 115 -3.67 6.65 -6.92
N LYS A 116 -2.64 6.54 -7.77
CA LYS A 116 -2.79 6.67 -9.24
C LYS A 116 -3.63 5.59 -9.93
N PHE A 117 -3.87 4.45 -9.30
CA PHE A 117 -4.56 3.31 -9.91
C PHE A 117 -6.04 3.25 -9.52
N THR A 118 -6.84 2.57 -10.34
CA THR A 118 -8.17 2.10 -9.95
C THR A 118 -8.05 1.22 -8.70
N GLY A 119 -8.68 1.67 -7.61
CA GLY A 119 -8.55 1.04 -6.28
C GLY A 119 -7.42 1.61 -5.43
N GLY A 120 -6.78 2.71 -5.84
CA GLY A 120 -5.77 3.44 -5.07
C GLY A 120 -6.25 3.83 -3.66
N SER A 121 -7.54 4.14 -3.48
CA SER A 121 -8.12 4.35 -2.15
C SER A 121 -8.00 3.14 -1.22
N LYS A 122 -8.05 1.91 -1.75
CA LYS A 122 -7.80 0.69 -0.97
C LYS A 122 -6.33 0.54 -0.62
N ASN A 123 -5.44 0.91 -1.54
CA ASN A 123 -3.99 0.93 -1.30
C ASN A 123 -3.65 1.92 -0.18
N LEU A 124 -4.19 3.14 -0.25
CA LEU A 124 -3.99 4.14 0.79
C LEU A 124 -4.55 3.68 2.14
N ASN A 125 -5.75 3.10 2.16
CA ASN A 125 -6.34 2.56 3.40
C ASN A 125 -5.48 1.44 4.02
N ALA A 126 -4.89 0.56 3.19
CA ALA A 126 -3.96 -0.45 3.70
C ALA A 126 -2.70 0.20 4.31
N LEU A 127 -2.19 1.28 3.71
CA LEU A 127 -1.07 2.04 4.27
C LEU A 127 -1.44 2.69 5.61
N THR A 128 -2.58 3.38 5.69
CA THR A 128 -3.01 4.05 6.93
C THR A 128 -3.30 3.07 8.05
N LYS A 129 -3.71 1.84 7.75
CA LYS A 129 -3.84 0.77 8.76
C LYS A 129 -2.53 0.41 9.44
N LEU A 130 -1.38 0.70 8.82
CA LEU A 130 -0.09 0.48 9.48
C LEU A 130 0.16 1.47 10.62
N LEU A 131 -0.56 2.59 10.67
CA LEU A 131 -0.48 3.57 11.76
C LEU A 131 -1.27 3.15 13.00
N LEU A 132 -2.06 2.08 12.92
CA LEU A 132 -2.78 1.55 14.07
C LEU A 132 -1.81 0.83 15.01
N PRO A 133 -2.10 0.81 16.33
CA PRO A 133 -1.38 -0.03 17.28
C PRO A 133 -1.37 -1.49 16.84
N SER A 134 -0.23 -2.15 17.05
CA SER A 134 -0.08 -3.57 16.79
C SER A 134 -0.87 -4.40 17.81
N GLU A 135 -1.29 -5.60 17.39
CA GLU A 135 -1.97 -6.55 18.26
C GLU A 135 -1.04 -7.15 19.31
N LEU A 136 0.24 -7.33 18.98
CA LEU A 136 1.25 -7.89 19.88
C LEU A 136 1.79 -6.86 20.89
N ASP A 137 1.94 -5.62 20.45
CA ASP A 137 2.42 -4.52 21.28
C ASP A 137 1.59 -3.27 20.97
N ARG A 138 0.74 -2.88 21.93
CA ARG A 138 -0.15 -1.73 21.78
C ARG A 138 0.56 -0.39 21.92
N GLU A 139 1.81 -0.37 22.37
CA GLU A 139 2.62 0.85 22.44
C GLU A 139 3.27 1.16 21.08
N MET A 140 3.36 0.17 20.20
CA MET A 140 3.92 0.31 18.86
C MET A 140 2.86 0.23 17.77
N THR A 141 3.08 0.98 16.67
CA THR A 141 2.30 0.81 15.45
C THR A 141 2.86 -0.33 14.59
N TYR A 142 2.04 -0.91 13.71
CA TYR A 142 2.55 -1.87 12.71
C TYR A 142 3.66 -1.25 11.84
N LEU A 143 3.56 0.05 11.52
CA LEU A 143 4.58 0.76 10.76
C LEU A 143 5.91 0.80 11.51
N SER A 144 5.88 1.07 12.82
CA SER A 144 7.08 1.06 13.67
C SER A 144 7.70 -0.34 13.71
N GLN A 145 6.89 -1.41 13.80
CA GLN A 145 7.39 -2.78 13.81
C GLN A 145 8.05 -3.16 12.48
N LEU A 146 7.43 -2.83 11.35
CA LEU A 146 8.04 -3.03 10.03
C LEU A 146 9.33 -2.22 9.88
N THR A 147 9.36 -1.00 10.39
CA THR A 147 10.58 -0.16 10.37
C THR A 147 11.71 -0.78 11.18
N GLN A 148 11.43 -1.32 12.37
CA GLN A 148 12.42 -2.06 13.17
C GLN A 148 12.89 -3.34 12.47
N ALA A 149 12.02 -4.00 11.70
CA ALA A 149 12.38 -5.13 10.85
C ALA A 149 13.10 -4.72 9.54
N GLY A 150 13.47 -3.44 9.38
CA GLY A 150 14.27 -2.95 8.26
C GLY A 150 13.48 -2.56 7.01
N PHE A 151 12.15 -2.43 7.08
CA PHE A 151 11.35 -1.92 5.97
C PHE A 151 11.35 -0.39 5.96
N SER A 152 11.83 0.22 4.87
CA SER A 152 11.76 1.66 4.64
C SER A 152 10.39 2.09 4.08
N CYS A 153 10.09 3.39 4.10
CA CYS A 153 8.90 3.91 3.42
C CYS A 153 8.93 3.58 1.91
N GLU A 154 10.11 3.62 1.26
CA GLU A 154 10.30 3.21 -0.14
C GLU A 154 9.89 1.76 -0.38
N HIS A 155 10.24 0.85 0.53
CA HIS A 155 9.81 -0.54 0.46
C HIS A 155 8.29 -0.65 0.47
N LEU A 156 7.63 0.00 1.44
CA LEU A 156 6.18 -0.04 1.58
C LEU A 156 5.48 0.60 0.36
N VAL A 157 6.01 1.71 -0.16
CA VAL A 157 5.52 2.36 -1.38
C VAL A 157 5.70 1.46 -2.60
N SER A 158 6.81 0.74 -2.70
CA SER A 158 7.05 -0.18 -3.82
C SER A 158 6.08 -1.36 -3.83
N ILE A 159 5.66 -1.83 -2.65
CA ILE A 159 4.70 -2.93 -2.46
C ILE A 159 3.27 -2.45 -2.73
N VAL A 160 2.86 -1.36 -2.08
CA VAL A 160 1.46 -0.90 -2.10
C VAL A 160 1.15 -0.01 -3.31
N GLY A 161 2.16 0.63 -3.90
CA GLY A 161 2.07 1.50 -5.08
C GLY A 161 1.90 0.74 -6.39
N GLN A 162 1.08 -0.31 -6.39
CA GLN A 162 0.78 -1.18 -7.52
C GLN A 162 -0.72 -1.40 -7.65
N HIS A 163 -1.15 -1.91 -8.81
CA HIS A 163 -2.53 -2.35 -8.98
C HIS A 163 -2.84 -3.49 -7.99
N VAL A 164 -3.81 -3.27 -7.09
CA VAL A 164 -4.19 -4.23 -6.02
C VAL A 164 -3.07 -4.42 -4.96
N GLY A 165 -2.13 -3.47 -4.85
CA GLY A 165 -1.02 -3.51 -3.89
C GLY A 165 -1.44 -3.61 -2.42
N TYR A 166 -2.66 -3.17 -2.08
CA TYR A 166 -3.25 -3.35 -0.74
C TYR A 166 -3.27 -4.81 -0.27
N LYS A 167 -3.38 -5.80 -1.17
CA LYS A 167 -3.32 -7.22 -0.78
C LYS A 167 -1.92 -7.60 -0.31
N SER A 168 -0.90 -7.22 -1.08
CA SER A 168 0.50 -7.47 -0.71
C SER A 168 0.88 -6.78 0.59
N LEU A 169 0.44 -5.51 0.79
CA LEU A 169 0.73 -4.80 2.03
C LEU A 169 0.01 -5.41 3.24
N ASN A 170 -1.24 -5.86 3.09
CA ASN A 170 -1.94 -6.56 4.16
C ASN A 170 -1.25 -7.88 4.49
N SER A 171 -0.85 -8.69 3.50
CA SER A 171 -0.13 -9.94 3.76
C SER A 171 1.24 -9.70 4.43
N LEU A 172 1.93 -8.59 4.12
CA LEU A 172 3.12 -8.19 4.86
C LEU A 172 2.78 -7.84 6.32
N LYS A 173 1.72 -7.06 6.55
CA LYS A 173 1.24 -6.73 7.90
C LYS A 173 0.89 -8.00 8.69
N ASP A 174 0.25 -8.98 8.04
CA ASP A 174 -0.14 -10.25 8.65
C ASP A 174 1.07 -11.10 9.07
N LEU A 175 2.28 -10.83 8.53
CA LEU A 175 3.49 -11.48 9.03
C LEU A 175 3.86 -11.06 10.46
N LEU A 176 3.35 -9.92 10.92
CA LEU A 176 3.55 -9.46 12.30
C LEU A 176 2.65 -10.21 13.30
N GLN A 177 1.76 -11.11 12.84
CA GLN A 177 0.96 -11.93 13.73
C GLN A 177 1.79 -13.09 14.29
N SER A 178 1.50 -13.48 15.53
CA SER A 178 2.08 -14.68 16.14
C SER A 178 1.63 -15.94 15.40
N TYR A 179 2.54 -16.90 15.22
CA TYR A 179 2.22 -18.25 14.77
C TYR A 179 2.36 -19.32 15.87
N SER A 180 2.89 -18.93 17.04
CA SER A 180 3.10 -19.77 18.21
C SER A 180 2.19 -19.36 19.37
N GLN A 181 2.07 -20.24 20.37
CA GLN A 181 1.34 -19.95 21.61
C GLN A 181 2.10 -19.02 22.57
N ASP A 182 3.42 -18.86 22.40
CA ASP A 182 4.26 -18.01 23.27
C ASP A 182 4.16 -16.52 22.94
N SER A 183 3.38 -16.12 21.93
CA SER A 183 3.11 -14.74 21.51
C SER A 183 4.31 -13.89 21.05
N GLU A 184 5.54 -14.41 21.16
CA GLU A 184 6.74 -13.70 20.71
C GLU A 184 7.18 -14.10 19.29
N SER A 185 6.84 -15.31 18.84
CA SER A 185 7.26 -15.78 17.51
C SER A 185 6.26 -15.34 16.43
N THR A 186 6.62 -14.31 15.68
CA THR A 186 5.83 -13.83 14.54
C THR A 186 6.22 -14.54 13.24
N TYR A 187 5.33 -14.58 12.25
CA TYR A 187 5.72 -15.12 10.95
C TYR A 187 6.91 -14.36 10.37
N LEU A 188 7.06 -13.06 10.65
CA LEU A 188 8.23 -12.31 10.19
C LEU A 188 9.53 -12.88 10.75
N ASN A 189 9.54 -13.33 12.02
CA ASN A 189 10.66 -14.04 12.64
C ASN A 189 10.93 -15.37 11.92
N LEU A 190 9.88 -16.15 11.61
CA LEU A 190 10.00 -17.40 10.84
C LEU A 190 10.73 -17.17 9.49
N PHE A 191 10.38 -16.10 8.77
CA PHE A 191 11.07 -15.75 7.53
C PHE A 191 12.53 -15.35 7.79
N ALA A 192 12.80 -14.56 8.83
CA ALA A 192 14.15 -14.17 9.21
C ALA A 192 15.02 -15.37 9.56
N ASP A 193 14.50 -16.33 10.33
CA ASP A 193 15.16 -17.58 10.74
C ASP A 193 15.47 -18.47 9.53
N ALA A 194 14.58 -18.50 8.54
CA ALA A 194 14.81 -19.14 7.24
C ALA A 194 15.81 -18.38 6.35
N GLY A 195 16.33 -17.23 6.79
CA GLY A 195 17.33 -16.41 6.10
C GLY A 195 16.76 -15.39 5.13
N PHE A 196 15.46 -15.12 5.16
CA PHE A 196 14.83 -14.07 4.34
C PHE A 196 14.85 -12.73 5.08
N ASN A 197 15.66 -11.80 4.58
CA ASN A 197 15.59 -10.39 4.98
C ASN A 197 14.45 -9.61 4.27
N CYS A 198 14.24 -8.35 4.69
CA CYS A 198 13.20 -7.47 4.14
C CYS A 198 13.30 -7.29 2.61
N GLU A 199 14.50 -7.23 2.03
CA GLU A 199 14.71 -7.10 0.58
C GLU A 199 14.11 -8.28 -0.20
N HIS A 200 14.24 -9.51 0.32
CA HIS A 200 13.63 -10.68 -0.31
C HIS A 200 12.10 -10.57 -0.30
N LEU A 201 11.52 -10.17 0.83
CA LEU A 201 10.08 -10.00 0.99
C LEU A 201 9.54 -8.88 0.09
N VAL A 202 10.26 -7.76 -0.01
CA VAL A 202 9.92 -6.65 -0.92
C VAL A 202 9.94 -7.12 -2.37
N ARG A 203 10.98 -7.85 -2.79
CA ARG A 203 11.06 -8.41 -4.16
C ARG A 203 9.89 -9.34 -4.45
N LEU A 204 9.49 -10.17 -3.50
CA LEU A 204 8.35 -11.07 -3.64
C LEU A 204 7.04 -10.31 -3.79
N LEU A 205 6.84 -9.29 -2.94
CA LEU A 205 5.57 -8.58 -2.78
C LEU A 205 5.34 -7.48 -3.82
N LYS A 206 6.41 -6.96 -4.45
CA LYS A 206 6.33 -5.94 -5.50
C LYS A 206 5.92 -6.50 -6.88
N HIS A 207 5.42 -7.72 -6.96
CA HIS A 207 4.88 -8.27 -8.20
C HIS A 207 3.38 -8.50 -8.07
N ALA A 208 2.70 -8.53 -9.20
CA ALA A 208 1.29 -8.88 -9.24
C ALA A 208 1.10 -10.26 -8.60
N HIS A 209 0.19 -10.34 -7.61
CA HIS A 209 -0.07 -11.53 -6.81
C HIS A 209 1.07 -11.96 -5.86
N GLY A 210 2.03 -11.08 -5.56
CA GLY A 210 3.10 -11.36 -4.59
C GLY A 210 2.57 -11.80 -3.22
N ASN A 211 1.38 -11.35 -2.83
CA ASN A 211 0.67 -11.82 -1.64
C ASN A 211 0.44 -13.35 -1.65
N LEU A 212 0.09 -13.94 -2.79
CA LEU A 212 -0.13 -15.40 -2.92
C LEU A 212 1.20 -16.15 -2.85
N SER A 213 2.26 -15.58 -3.40
CA SER A 213 3.60 -16.17 -3.30
C SER A 213 4.11 -16.13 -1.86
N LEU A 214 3.82 -15.06 -1.12
CA LEU A 214 4.15 -14.96 0.31
C LEU A 214 3.37 -15.98 1.13
N GLU A 215 2.07 -16.12 0.89
CA GLU A 215 1.23 -17.15 1.53
C GLU A 215 1.78 -18.55 1.26
N ALA A 216 2.12 -18.87 0.00
CA ALA A 216 2.68 -20.17 -0.35
C ALA A 216 4.06 -20.42 0.31
N LEU A 217 4.92 -19.41 0.37
CA LEU A 217 6.22 -19.53 1.05
C LEU A 217 6.04 -19.71 2.56
N ARG A 218 5.11 -18.97 3.19
CA ARG A 218 4.78 -19.14 4.61
C ARG A 218 4.28 -20.55 4.89
N ASP A 219 3.35 -21.06 4.08
CA ASP A 219 2.78 -22.40 4.25
C ASP A 219 3.85 -23.51 4.04
N LEU A 220 4.89 -23.24 3.27
CA LEU A 220 6.06 -24.12 3.12
C LEU A 220 6.99 -24.07 4.35
N LEU A 221 7.18 -22.89 4.94
CA LEU A 221 8.11 -22.70 6.06
C LEU A 221 7.51 -23.12 7.41
N LEU A 222 6.20 -22.92 7.61
CA LEU A 222 5.54 -23.15 8.90
C LEU A 222 5.75 -24.58 9.44
N PRO A 223 5.53 -25.67 8.66
CA PRO A 223 5.75 -27.02 9.14
C PRO A 223 7.21 -27.29 9.55
N LEU A 224 8.18 -26.62 8.91
CA LEU A 224 9.61 -26.81 9.17
C LEU A 224 10.06 -26.33 10.55
N THR A 225 9.23 -25.54 11.24
CA THR A 225 9.49 -25.07 12.61
C THR A 225 8.77 -25.86 13.68
N GLN A 226 7.85 -26.74 13.30
CA GLN A 226 7.07 -27.56 14.24
C GLN A 226 7.65 -28.97 14.41
N ASP A 227 8.49 -29.43 13.48
CA ASP A 227 9.26 -30.67 13.66
C ASP A 227 10.54 -30.37 14.45
N SER A 228 10.65 -30.98 15.63
CA SER A 228 11.78 -30.86 16.56
C SER A 228 13.09 -31.47 16.06
N GLU A 229 13.11 -32.03 14.84
CA GLU A 229 14.32 -32.53 14.22
C GLU A 229 14.92 -31.47 13.28
N SER A 230 16.09 -30.96 13.66
CA SER A 230 16.97 -30.05 12.89
C SER A 230 17.47 -30.59 11.54
N THR A 231 16.79 -31.57 10.95
CA THR A 231 17.26 -32.38 9.83
C THR A 231 16.80 -31.85 8.47
N TYR A 232 15.74 -31.03 8.38
CA TYR A 232 15.17 -30.65 7.08
C TYR A 232 15.85 -29.47 6.37
N PHE A 233 16.30 -28.41 7.07
CA PHE A 233 17.13 -27.38 6.42
C PHE A 233 18.49 -27.94 5.98
N THR A 234 19.02 -28.88 6.77
CA THR A 234 20.19 -29.69 6.41
C THR A 234 19.90 -30.56 5.17
N ARG A 235 18.71 -31.18 5.07
CA ARG A 235 18.28 -31.94 3.87
C ARG A 235 18.05 -31.07 2.64
N LEU A 236 17.40 -29.90 2.75
CA LEU A 236 17.19 -29.02 1.60
C LEU A 236 18.52 -28.50 1.04
N ASN A 237 19.47 -28.15 1.91
CA ASN A 237 20.84 -27.85 1.49
C ASN A 237 21.54 -29.07 0.88
N ASN A 238 21.39 -30.27 1.46
CA ASN A 238 22.01 -31.51 0.97
C ASN A 238 21.39 -32.04 -0.34
N GLU A 239 20.12 -31.76 -0.61
CA GLU A 239 19.42 -32.09 -1.87
C GLU A 239 19.61 -31.01 -2.95
N GLY A 240 20.49 -30.04 -2.71
CA GLY A 240 20.87 -29.03 -3.70
C GLY A 240 19.82 -27.92 -3.90
N PHE A 241 18.77 -27.86 -3.07
CA PHE A 241 17.89 -26.70 -3.00
C PHE A 241 18.61 -25.56 -2.29
N THR A 242 19.49 -24.87 -3.03
CA THR A 242 20.07 -23.62 -2.57
C THR A 242 18.97 -22.55 -2.49
N ARG A 243 19.20 -21.51 -1.68
CA ARG A 243 18.32 -20.34 -1.54
C ARG A 243 17.85 -19.76 -2.89
N GLU A 244 18.66 -19.92 -3.94
CA GLU A 244 18.39 -19.46 -5.30
C GLU A 244 17.41 -20.36 -6.07
N LEU A 245 17.37 -21.67 -5.80
CA LEU A 245 16.48 -22.62 -6.49
C LEU A 245 15.01 -22.51 -6.05
N ILE A 246 14.78 -22.28 -4.75
CA ILE A 246 13.45 -21.93 -4.24
C ILE A 246 12.99 -20.59 -4.85
N TRP A 247 13.92 -19.65 -4.98
CA TRP A 247 13.67 -18.33 -5.56
C TRP A 247 13.35 -18.36 -7.07
N VAL A 248 14.08 -19.14 -7.88
CA VAL A 248 13.83 -19.32 -9.32
C VAL A 248 12.46 -19.94 -9.59
N ARG A 249 12.04 -20.91 -8.78
CA ARG A 249 10.74 -21.57 -8.96
C ARG A 249 9.56 -20.65 -8.60
N MET A 250 9.70 -19.80 -7.58
CA MET A 250 8.65 -18.85 -7.17
C MET A 250 8.57 -17.59 -8.04
N SER A 251 9.68 -17.16 -8.65
CA SER A 251 9.73 -15.99 -9.53
C SER A 251 9.18 -16.27 -10.93
N GLY A 252 9.24 -17.54 -11.38
CA GLY A 252 8.87 -17.96 -12.74
C GLY A 252 7.49 -18.62 -12.90
N THR A 253 6.80 -19.01 -11.82
CA THR A 253 5.55 -19.78 -11.96
C THR A 253 4.33 -19.09 -11.35
N LYS A 254 3.30 -18.90 -12.17
CA LYS A 254 1.92 -18.74 -11.70
C LYS A 254 1.54 -20.05 -10.99
N LEU A 255 1.65 -20.08 -9.66
CA LEU A 255 1.11 -21.18 -8.86
C LEU A 255 -0.42 -21.17 -8.99
N ARG A 256 -0.96 -21.93 -9.95
CA ARG A 256 -2.33 -22.42 -9.85
C ARG A 256 -2.37 -23.38 -8.68
N LYS A 257 -3.30 -23.16 -7.73
CA LYS A 257 -3.62 -24.09 -6.64
C LYS A 257 -3.81 -25.49 -7.22
N ASN A 258 -2.78 -26.33 -7.16
CA ASN A 258 -2.92 -27.74 -7.46
C ASN A 258 -3.19 -28.45 -6.14
N LYS A 259 -4.45 -28.86 -5.96
CA LYS A 259 -4.88 -29.82 -4.95
C LYS A 259 -4.24 -31.18 -5.28
N SER A 260 -2.98 -31.40 -4.93
CA SER A 260 -2.35 -32.73 -4.79
C SER A 260 -0.87 -32.58 -4.47
N TYR A 261 -0.55 -32.48 -3.18
CA TYR A 261 0.77 -32.83 -2.65
C TYR A 261 0.59 -33.76 -1.43
N SER A 262 -0.31 -34.73 -1.55
CA SER A 262 -0.58 -35.74 -0.54
C SER A 262 -0.10 -37.15 -0.95
N SER A 263 0.78 -37.26 -1.97
CA SER A 263 1.18 -38.57 -2.50
C SER A 263 2.67 -38.77 -2.76
N ILE A 264 3.55 -37.93 -2.19
CA ILE A 264 5.01 -38.18 -2.24
C ILE A 264 5.56 -38.26 -0.82
N ILE A 265 4.95 -39.09 0.01
CA ILE A 265 5.56 -39.68 1.20
C ILE A 265 4.92 -41.06 1.30
N TYR A 266 5.55 -42.05 0.67
CA TYR A 266 5.43 -43.52 0.87
C TYR A 266 5.91 -44.19 -0.42
N SER A 267 7.23 -44.28 -0.58
CA SER A 267 7.96 -45.25 -1.42
C SER A 267 9.39 -45.29 -0.93
#